data_AF-A0A1Y0V1U1-F1
#
_entry.id   AF-A0A1Y0V1U1-F1
#
_cell.length_a   1.000
_cell.length_b   1.000
_cell.length_c   1.000
_cell.angle_alpha   90.00
_cell.angle_beta   90.00
_cell.angle_gamma   90.00
#
_symmetry.space_group_name_H-M   'P 1'
#
loop_
_entity.id
_entity.type
_entity.pdbx_description
1 polymer ?
#
loop_
_entity_poly.entity_id
_entity_poly.type
_entity_poly.pdbx_seq_one_letter_code
_entity_poly.pdbx_strand_id
1 'polypeptide(L)'
;MGHGTQALVSVFWANPNTMPPSESDTLPDGRSLWLCTVLDRRVEREIIFQYAPRVRPGSGWSYGWSPLLDPPQRWSGKRKADARRRNLRKRLEKTVPLFADQFEEQELRRRPDYFDPDSIDRKQLRK
;
A
#
# COMPACT_ATOMS: atom_id res chain seq x y z
N MET A 1 19.15 -7.36 -8.89
CA MET A 1 17.87 -8.09 -8.72
C MET A 1 16.75 -7.09 -8.95
N GLY A 2 15.92 -7.31 -9.98
CA GLY A 2 14.96 -6.32 -10.46
C GLY A 2 13.79 -6.15 -9.49
N HIS A 3 13.72 -4.99 -8.83
CA HIS A 3 12.54 -4.59 -8.08
C HIS A 3 11.39 -4.39 -9.07
N GLY A 4 10.34 -5.23 -8.99
CA GLY A 4 9.08 -5.02 -9.71
C GLY A 4 8.62 -6.12 -10.68
N THR A 5 9.26 -7.30 -10.71
CA THR A 5 8.88 -8.36 -11.67
C THR A 5 7.88 -9.39 -11.11
N GLN A 6 7.72 -9.44 -9.79
CA GLN A 6 6.88 -10.43 -9.12
C GLN A 6 5.45 -9.93 -8.94
N ALA A 7 4.49 -10.84 -9.10
CA ALA A 7 3.10 -10.53 -8.92
C ALA A 7 2.27 -11.75 -8.53
N LEU A 8 1.15 -11.48 -7.87
CA LEU A 8 0.08 -12.42 -7.69
C LEU A 8 -0.94 -12.22 -8.82
N VAL A 9 -1.28 -13.29 -9.50
CA VAL A 9 -2.38 -13.34 -10.46
C VAL A 9 -3.52 -14.12 -9.84
N SER A 10 -4.75 -13.68 -10.04
CA SER A 10 -5.92 -14.24 -9.39
C SER A 10 -7.11 -14.38 -10.33
N VAL A 11 -7.99 -15.33 -10.01
CA VAL A 11 -9.39 -15.33 -10.45
C VAL A 11 -10.24 -15.18 -9.21
N PHE A 12 -10.95 -14.07 -9.09
CA PHE A 12 -11.64 -13.68 -7.87
C PHE A 12 -13.02 -13.08 -8.15
N TRP A 13 -13.89 -13.13 -7.14
CA TRP A 13 -15.22 -12.57 -7.18
C TRP A 13 -15.13 -11.04 -7.04
N ALA A 14 -15.51 -10.32 -8.10
CA ALA A 14 -15.28 -8.88 -8.18
C ALA A 14 -16.37 -8.04 -7.51
N ASN A 15 -17.54 -8.60 -7.20
CA ASN A 15 -18.59 -7.87 -6.52
C ASN A 15 -18.40 -7.96 -5.00
N PRO A 16 -18.01 -6.87 -4.32
CA PRO A 16 -17.75 -6.91 -2.88
C PRO A 16 -19.01 -7.14 -2.04
N ASN A 17 -20.18 -6.80 -2.59
CA ASN A 17 -21.47 -6.80 -1.88
C ASN A 17 -22.23 -8.13 -2.00
N THR A 18 -21.69 -9.11 -2.73
CA THR A 18 -22.30 -10.43 -2.86
C THR A 18 -21.26 -11.53 -2.63
N MET A 19 -21.74 -12.75 -2.50
CA MET A 19 -20.90 -13.95 -2.51
C MET A 19 -20.95 -14.61 -3.89
N PRO A 20 -19.88 -15.34 -4.29
CA PRO A 20 -19.96 -16.19 -5.46
C PRO A 20 -21.03 -17.28 -5.26
N PRO A 21 -21.48 -17.93 -6.35
CA PRO A 21 -22.43 -19.04 -6.26
C PRO A 21 -21.94 -20.11 -5.29
N SER A 22 -22.84 -20.65 -4.45
CA SER A 22 -22.49 -21.61 -3.39
C SER A 22 -21.90 -22.93 -3.89
N GLU A 23 -22.11 -23.24 -5.17
CA GLU A 23 -21.57 -24.40 -5.88
C GLU A 23 -20.13 -24.18 -6.39
N SER A 24 -19.59 -22.96 -6.25
CA SER A 24 -18.23 -22.65 -6.70
C SER A 24 -17.20 -23.28 -5.75
N ASP A 25 -16.22 -23.97 -6.32
CA ASP A 25 -15.08 -24.50 -5.57
C ASP A 25 -14.07 -23.38 -5.27
N THR A 26 -14.38 -22.57 -4.26
CA THR A 26 -13.54 -21.45 -3.86
C THR A 26 -12.41 -21.89 -2.92
N LEU A 27 -11.31 -21.15 -2.97
CA LEU A 27 -10.28 -21.16 -1.94
C LEU A 27 -10.86 -20.81 -0.56
N PRO A 28 -10.10 -21.02 0.54
CA PRO A 28 -10.59 -20.80 1.91
C PRO A 28 -11.09 -19.37 2.22
N ASP A 29 -10.75 -18.39 1.38
CA ASP A 29 -11.27 -17.01 1.49
C ASP A 29 -12.73 -16.87 1.03
N GLY A 30 -13.31 -17.93 0.43
CA GLY A 30 -14.67 -17.98 -0.08
C GLY A 30 -14.92 -17.08 -1.29
N ARG A 31 -13.87 -16.50 -1.89
CA ARG A 31 -13.99 -15.44 -2.91
C ARG A 31 -13.00 -15.57 -4.06
N SER A 32 -12.01 -16.45 -3.95
CA SER A 32 -11.05 -16.71 -5.02
C SER A 32 -11.24 -18.13 -5.56
N LEU A 33 -11.18 -18.31 -6.88
CA LEU A 33 -11.09 -19.64 -7.49
C LEU A 33 -9.65 -20.10 -7.61
N TRP A 34 -8.74 -19.15 -7.81
CA TRP A 34 -7.37 -19.45 -8.18
C TRP A 34 -6.43 -18.30 -7.87
N LEU A 35 -5.22 -18.65 -7.45
CA LEU A 35 -4.12 -17.73 -7.13
C LEU A 35 -2.82 -18.34 -7.63
N CYS A 36 -1.97 -17.52 -8.25
CA CYS A 36 -0.63 -17.93 -8.68
C CYS A 36 0.36 -16.79 -8.54
N THR A 37 1.50 -17.08 -7.92
CA THR A 37 2.63 -16.15 -7.87
C THR A 37 3.47 -16.31 -9.13
N VAL A 38 3.58 -15.23 -9.90
CA VAL A 38 4.40 -15.12 -11.10
C VAL A 38 5.65 -14.33 -10.75
N LEU A 39 6.83 -14.92 -10.96
CA LEU A 39 8.12 -14.28 -10.65
C LEU A 39 8.62 -13.35 -11.76
N ASP A 40 8.09 -13.51 -12.98
CA ASP A 40 8.34 -12.63 -14.12
C ASP A 40 7.02 -12.27 -14.83
N ARG A 41 6.61 -11.01 -14.74
CA ARG A 41 5.39 -10.50 -15.39
C ARG A 41 5.33 -10.80 -16.90
N ARG A 42 6.46 -11.01 -17.58
CA ARG A 42 6.45 -11.34 -19.02
C ARG A 42 5.70 -12.64 -19.34
N VAL A 43 5.64 -13.58 -18.39
CA VAL A 43 4.93 -14.86 -18.57
C VAL A 43 3.50 -14.84 -18.04
N GLU A 44 3.06 -13.74 -17.44
CA GLU A 44 1.74 -13.59 -16.81
C GLU A 44 0.59 -14.06 -17.71
N ARG A 45 0.55 -13.56 -18.95
CA ARG A 45 -0.52 -13.89 -19.90
C ARG A 45 -0.55 -15.38 -20.26
N GLU A 46 0.62 -15.99 -20.39
CA GLU A 46 0.74 -17.43 -20.70
C GLU A 46 0.26 -18.26 -19.51
N ILE A 47 0.67 -17.89 -18.29
CA ILE A 47 0.23 -18.56 -17.07
C ILE A 47 -1.29 -18.46 -16.91
N ILE A 48 -1.89 -17.28 -17.13
CA ILE A 48 -3.35 -17.11 -17.09
C ILE A 48 -4.01 -18.00 -18.15
N PHE A 49 -3.48 -17.98 -19.37
CA PHE A 49 -4.07 -18.73 -20.47
C PHE A 49 -4.02 -20.24 -20.24
N GLN A 50 -2.91 -20.77 -19.75
CA GLN A 50 -2.72 -22.20 -19.57
C GLN A 50 -3.39 -22.75 -18.30
N TYR A 51 -3.34 -22.01 -17.19
CA TYR A 51 -3.64 -22.57 -15.87
C TYR A 51 -4.82 -21.93 -15.15
N ALA A 52 -5.22 -20.70 -15.50
CA ALA A 52 -6.30 -20.05 -14.78
C ALA A 52 -7.68 -20.62 -15.19
N PRO A 53 -8.61 -20.77 -14.24
CA PRO A 53 -9.99 -21.16 -14.55
C PRO A 53 -10.60 -20.23 -15.60
N ARG A 54 -11.33 -20.82 -16.56
CA ARG A 54 -12.06 -20.06 -17.57
C ARG A 54 -13.39 -19.60 -17.01
N VAL A 55 -13.59 -18.29 -16.96
CA VAL A 55 -14.82 -17.69 -16.44
C VAL A 55 -15.56 -16.93 -17.52
N ARG A 56 -16.90 -16.96 -17.47
CA ARG A 56 -17.74 -16.26 -18.45
C ARG A 56 -17.70 -14.76 -18.20
N PRO A 57 -17.56 -13.92 -19.25
CA PRO A 57 -17.75 -12.48 -19.11
C PRO A 57 -19.11 -12.18 -18.46
N GLY A 58 -19.13 -11.24 -17.52
CA GLY A 58 -20.35 -10.86 -16.79
C GLY A 58 -20.80 -11.85 -15.69
N SER A 59 -20.05 -12.93 -15.44
CA SER A 59 -20.39 -13.90 -14.38
C SER A 59 -20.14 -13.40 -12.94
N GLY A 60 -19.47 -12.26 -12.78
CA GLY A 60 -19.02 -11.76 -11.47
C GLY A 60 -17.59 -12.17 -11.12
N TRP A 61 -17.03 -13.16 -11.83
CA TRP A 61 -15.62 -13.53 -11.75
C TRP A 61 -14.73 -12.63 -12.62
N SER A 62 -13.57 -12.27 -12.09
CA SER A 62 -12.59 -11.42 -12.76
C SER A 62 -11.17 -11.95 -12.62
N TYR A 63 -10.36 -11.70 -13.64
CA TYR A 63 -8.90 -11.87 -13.57
C TYR A 63 -8.28 -10.64 -12.93
N GLY A 64 -7.41 -10.87 -11.94
CA GLY A 64 -6.71 -9.83 -11.21
C GLY A 64 -5.21 -10.01 -11.29
N TRP A 65 -4.50 -8.88 -11.18
CA TRP A 65 -3.06 -8.84 -10.99
C TRP A 65 -2.75 -7.89 -9.83
N SER A 66 -1.90 -8.35 -8.91
CA SER A 66 -1.43 -7.57 -7.78
C SER A 66 0.09 -7.65 -7.72
N PRO A 67 0.83 -6.53 -7.76
CA PRO A 67 2.28 -6.56 -7.65
C PRO A 67 2.67 -7.03 -6.25
N LEU A 68 3.67 -7.92 -6.18
CA LEU A 68 4.33 -8.22 -4.93
C LEU A 68 5.44 -7.19 -4.74
N LEU A 69 5.09 -6.12 -4.03
CA LEU A 69 6.01 -5.04 -3.73
C LEU A 69 6.76 -5.35 -2.44
N ASP A 70 8.05 -5.01 -2.43
CA ASP A 70 8.81 -4.95 -1.18
C ASP A 70 8.10 -4.00 -0.21
N PRO A 71 8.11 -4.31 1.10
CA PRO A 71 7.55 -3.41 2.08
C PRO A 71 8.20 -2.02 1.94
N PRO A 72 7.42 -0.93 2.02
CA PRO A 72 7.95 0.40 1.81
C PRO A 72 9.05 0.69 2.83
N GLN A 73 10.20 1.16 2.34
CA GLN A 73 11.33 1.48 3.22
C GLN A 73 10.91 2.59 4.19
N ARG A 74 10.92 2.28 5.49
CA ARG A 74 10.60 3.25 6.54
C ARG A 74 11.70 4.32 6.56
N TRP A 75 11.30 5.59 6.59
CA TRP A 75 12.24 6.68 6.85
C TRP A 75 12.82 6.57 8.25
N SER A 76 14.11 6.84 8.37
CA SER A 76 14.74 7.08 9.67
C SER A 76 14.06 8.23 10.40
N GLY A 77 14.13 8.21 11.73
CA GLY A 77 13.57 9.24 12.61
C GLY A 77 14.02 10.63 12.20
N LYS A 78 15.33 10.80 11.92
CA LYS A 78 15.90 12.06 11.42
C LYS A 78 15.25 12.53 10.12
N ARG A 79 15.23 11.69 9.09
CA ARG A 79 14.66 12.06 7.78
C ARG A 79 13.17 12.39 7.89
N LYS A 80 12.45 11.68 8.76
CA LYS A 80 11.03 11.93 9.02
C LYS A 80 10.79 13.20 9.82
N ALA A 81 11.62 13.52 10.81
CA ALA A 81 11.59 14.78 11.54
C ALA A 81 11.83 15.96 10.59
N ASP A 82 12.86 15.89 9.74
CA ASP A 82 13.18 16.94 8.76
C ASP A 82 12.05 17.15 7.76
N ALA A 83 11.43 16.08 7.28
CA ALA A 83 10.27 16.17 6.41
C ALA A 83 9.06 16.79 7.12
N ARG A 84 8.83 16.44 8.40
CA ARG A 84 7.75 17.04 9.21
C ARG A 84 7.95 18.54 9.42
N ARG A 85 9.18 18.98 9.73
CA ARG A 85 9.50 20.41 9.87
C ARG A 85 9.32 21.16 8.56
N ARG A 86 9.87 20.65 7.45
CA ARG A 86 9.66 21.25 6.11
C ARG A 86 8.19 21.36 5.73
N ASN A 87 7.38 20.34 6.02
CA ASN A 87 5.95 20.37 5.71
C ASN A 87 5.18 21.33 6.62
N LEU A 88 5.56 21.42 7.91
CA LEU A 88 5.03 22.42 8.83
C LEU A 88 5.30 23.83 8.30
N ARG A 89 6.57 24.12 7.98
CA ARG A 89 7.00 25.40 7.42
C ARG A 89 6.20 25.79 6.18
N LYS A 90 6.18 24.91 5.17
CA LYS A 90 5.43 25.13 3.92
C LYS A 90 3.95 25.42 4.15
N ARG A 91 3.33 24.75 5.13
CA ARG A 91 1.93 24.99 5.48
C ARG A 91 1.75 26.36 6.16
N LEU A 92 2.65 26.73 7.06
CA LEU A 92 2.59 28.02 7.76
C LEU A 92 2.87 29.20 6.83
N GLU A 93 3.86 29.10 5.95
CA GLU A 93 4.13 30.11 4.91
C GLU A 93 2.92 30.32 4.00
N LYS A 94 2.16 29.26 3.71
CA LYS A 94 0.94 29.36 2.91
C LYS A 94 -0.23 29.99 3.67
N THR A 95 -0.44 29.62 4.93
CA THR A 95 -1.64 30.01 5.70
C THR A 95 -1.46 31.33 6.45
N VAL A 96 -0.29 31.55 7.05
CA VAL A 96 0.01 32.69 7.94
C VAL A 96 1.44 33.22 7.66
N PRO A 97 1.73 33.69 6.44
CA PRO A 97 3.10 34.02 6.01
C PRO A 97 3.82 34.99 6.95
N LEU A 98 3.13 36.03 7.42
CA LEU A 98 3.72 37.06 8.29
C LEU A 98 4.11 36.54 9.68
N PHE A 99 3.53 35.43 10.12
CA PHE A 99 3.75 34.85 11.45
C PHE A 99 4.29 33.42 11.39
N ALA A 100 4.78 32.98 10.22
CA ALA A 100 5.19 31.60 10.01
C ALA A 100 6.25 31.14 11.02
N ASP A 101 7.24 31.99 11.32
CA ASP A 101 8.29 31.70 12.31
C ASP A 101 7.72 31.49 13.72
N GLN A 102 6.82 32.39 14.16
CA GLN A 102 6.24 32.35 15.50
C GLN A 102 5.39 31.09 15.71
N PHE A 103 4.55 30.76 14.72
CA PHE A 103 3.71 29.56 14.78
C PHE A 103 4.53 28.27 14.65
N GLU A 104 5.65 28.30 13.92
CA GLU A 104 6.55 27.16 13.83
C GLU A 104 7.19 26.86 15.19
N GLU A 105 7.78 27.86 15.85
CA GLU A 105 8.36 27.71 17.18
C GLU A 105 7.32 27.23 18.21
N GLN A 106 6.11 27.80 18.17
CA GLN A 106 5.03 27.41 19.07
C GLN A 106 4.66 25.94 18.89
N GLU A 107 4.52 25.46 17.65
CA GLU A 107 4.14 24.07 17.39
C GLU A 107 5.28 23.09 17.75
N LEU A 108 6.55 23.47 17.52
CA LEU A 108 7.70 22.71 17.97
C LEU A 108 7.75 22.55 19.49
N ARG A 109 7.44 23.62 20.24
CA ARG A 109 7.34 23.56 21.72
C ARG A 109 6.12 22.79 22.20
N ARG A 110 4.99 22.88 21.50
CA ARG A 110 3.75 22.20 21.86
C ARG A 110 3.85 20.68 21.71
N ARG A 111 4.61 20.20 20.71
CA ARG A 111 4.68 18.77 20.37
C ARG A 111 6.14 18.32 20.09
N PRO A 112 7.05 18.39 21.07
CA PRO A 112 8.47 18.09 20.86
C PRO A 112 8.68 16.66 20.35
N ASP A 113 8.02 15.66 20.95
CA ASP A 113 8.10 14.24 20.57
C ASP A 113 7.66 13.94 19.13
N TYR A 114 6.90 14.83 18.50
CA TYR A 114 6.46 14.67 17.12
C TYR A 114 7.56 15.07 16.13
N PHE A 115 8.47 15.95 16.51
CA PHE A 115 9.58 16.44 15.68
C PHE A 115 10.95 15.94 16.15
N ASP A 116 11.00 15.13 17.20
CA ASP A 116 12.20 14.52 17.74
C ASP A 116 12.56 13.19 17.02
N PRO A 117 13.75 13.06 16.41
CA PRO A 117 14.20 11.83 15.75
C PRO A 117 14.10 10.58 16.63
N ASP A 118 14.59 10.64 17.87
CA ASP A 118 14.68 9.47 18.76
C ASP A 118 13.30 9.00 19.20
N SER A 119 12.39 9.93 19.46
CA SER A 119 10.98 9.63 19.74
C SER A 119 10.27 8.99 18.54
N ILE A 120 10.63 9.39 17.32
CA ILE A 120 10.09 8.79 16.10
C ILE A 120 10.62 7.36 15.92
N ASP A 121 11.93 7.15 16.06
CA ASP A 121 12.55 5.83 15.91
C ASP A 121 12.03 4.86 17.00
N ARG A 122 11.95 5.30 18.26
CA ARG A 122 11.33 4.51 19.35
C ARG A 122 9.89 4.11 19.05
N LYS A 123 9.08 5.00 18.47
CA LYS A 123 7.70 4.68 18.07
C LYS A 123 7.64 3.73 16.87
N GLN A 124 8.63 3.76 15.98
CA GLN A 124 8.72 2.84 14.85
C GLN A 124 9.17 1.44 15.27
N LEU A 125 10.04 1.31 16.28
CA LEU A 125 10.47 0.02 16.83
C LEU A 125 9.35 -0.72 17.57
N ARG A 126 8.41 0.02 18.16
CA ARG A 126 7.24 -0.55 18.87
C ARG A 126 6.10 -1.01 17.94
N LYS A 127 6.25 -0.86 16.62
CA LYS A 127 5.23 -1.14 15.60
C LYS A 127 5.70 -2.13 14.55
#